data_AF-A0A918HRB9-F1
#
_entry.id   AF-A0A918HRB9-F1
#
_cell.length_a   1.000
_cell.length_b   1.000
_cell.length_c   1.000
_cell.angle_alpha   90.00
_cell.angle_beta   90.00
_cell.angle_gamma   90.00
#
_symmetry.space_group_name_H-M   'P 1'
#
loop_
_entity.id
_entity.type
_entity.pdbx_description
1 polymer ?
#
loop_
_entity_poly.entity_id
_entity_poly.type
_entity_poly.pdbx_seq_one_letter_code
_entity_poly.pdbx_strand_id
1 'polypeptide(L)'
;MTRIKKSVAAAAIAAAVVGAPTMAQAFASPAKATVAAASNAGAPTSAKAAATASSVRVVAPGERVQAAPKVQLWLTKNGKHWSTPIQANQFRSVVDGNLDMSQPGVSLQSEPVEGRYFLSGVYYGKGDAASVKVVTDKGTVTGRIIHLAGQPGWGAWYATSALPTGPKSKDGKHNFVHSVTVQDTAGHTIATLTLP
;
A
#
# COMPACT_ATOMS: atom_id res chain seq x y z
N MET A 1 14.92 -51.79 5.38
CA MET A 1 16.01 -50.90 5.81
C MET A 1 16.94 -50.65 4.63
N THR A 2 16.84 -49.48 3.98
CA THR A 2 17.72 -49.13 2.87
C THR A 2 18.09 -47.66 3.02
N ARG A 3 19.35 -47.40 3.41
CA ARG A 3 19.94 -46.07 3.62
C ARG A 3 20.20 -45.42 2.26
N ILE A 4 19.73 -44.19 2.06
CA ILE A 4 20.16 -43.33 0.93
C ILE A 4 20.71 -42.02 1.48
N LYS A 5 21.88 -41.67 0.93
CA LYS A 5 22.89 -40.77 1.46
C LYS A 5 22.55 -39.30 1.19
N LYS A 6 22.84 -38.46 2.18
CA LYS A 6 22.76 -36.99 2.11
C LYS A 6 23.79 -36.47 1.11
N SER A 7 23.40 -35.50 0.28
CA SER A 7 24.33 -34.64 -0.45
C SER A 7 23.96 -33.18 -0.16
N VAL A 8 24.89 -32.49 0.48
CA VAL A 8 24.89 -31.05 0.74
C VAL A 8 25.66 -30.39 -0.41
N ALA A 9 25.10 -29.34 -1.00
CA ALA A 9 25.86 -28.44 -1.86
C ALA A 9 25.46 -26.99 -1.53
N ALA A 10 26.37 -26.30 -0.85
CA ALA A 10 26.34 -24.85 -0.66
C ALA A 10 27.07 -24.20 -1.83
N ALA A 11 26.55 -23.08 -2.33
CA ALA A 11 27.29 -22.18 -3.21
C ALA A 11 26.96 -20.74 -2.79
N ALA A 12 27.96 -20.09 -2.18
CA ALA A 12 27.97 -18.66 -1.91
C ALA A 12 28.67 -17.96 -3.08
N ILE A 13 28.11 -16.85 -3.55
CA ILE A 13 28.83 -15.90 -4.41
C ILE A 13 28.61 -14.51 -3.83
N ALA A 14 29.71 -13.93 -3.32
CA ALA A 14 29.84 -12.54 -2.97
C ALA A 14 30.64 -11.84 -4.08
N ALA A 15 30.20 -10.66 -4.51
CA ALA A 15 31.05 -9.71 -5.21
C ALA A 15 30.60 -8.30 -4.83
N ALA A 16 31.46 -7.61 -4.08
CA ALA A 16 31.38 -6.19 -3.78
C ALA A 16 32.20 -5.41 -4.82
N VAL A 17 31.70 -4.28 -5.30
CA VAL A 17 32.50 -3.28 -6.02
C VAL A 17 32.30 -1.92 -5.36
N VAL A 18 33.42 -1.34 -4.94
CA VAL A 18 33.61 -0.01 -4.35
C VAL A 18 34.05 0.95 -5.46
N GLY A 19 33.63 2.22 -5.39
CA GLY A 19 34.26 3.30 -6.16
C GLY A 19 33.49 4.63 -6.20
N ALA A 20 33.86 5.56 -5.31
CA ALA A 20 33.71 7.01 -5.45
C ALA A 20 35.14 7.62 -5.28
N PRO A 21 35.42 8.96 -5.33
CA PRO A 21 34.70 10.17 -5.79
C PRO A 21 35.60 11.10 -6.69
N THR A 22 35.14 12.29 -7.14
CA THR A 22 35.96 13.51 -7.48
C THR A 22 35.03 14.66 -7.96
N MET A 23 34.83 15.79 -7.24
CA MET A 23 35.55 17.11 -7.24
C MET A 23 35.59 17.81 -8.61
N ALA A 24 35.41 19.13 -8.86
CA ALA A 24 35.07 20.35 -8.12
C ALA A 24 34.87 21.54 -9.14
N GLN A 25 34.05 22.53 -8.74
CA GLN A 25 34.04 24.01 -8.97
C GLN A 25 34.58 24.74 -10.23
N ALA A 26 33.86 25.81 -10.68
CA ALA A 26 34.26 27.26 -10.72
C ALA A 26 33.19 28.15 -11.44
N PHE A 27 32.58 29.20 -10.83
CA PHE A 27 32.85 30.68 -10.86
C PHE A 27 32.79 31.35 -12.27
N ALA A 28 32.22 32.54 -12.57
CA ALA A 28 31.54 33.64 -11.85
C ALA A 28 30.86 34.67 -12.82
N SER A 29 29.74 35.29 -12.36
CA SER A 29 29.27 36.72 -12.37
C SER A 29 29.20 37.61 -13.65
N PRO A 30 28.69 38.89 -13.59
CA PRO A 30 27.38 39.45 -13.16
C PRO A 30 26.79 40.54 -14.13
N ALA A 31 25.51 40.95 -14.00
CA ALA A 31 25.01 42.34 -14.26
C ALA A 31 23.47 42.48 -14.12
N LYS A 32 23.02 43.22 -13.09
CA LYS A 32 22.28 44.52 -13.10
C LYS A 32 20.88 44.55 -13.76
N ALA A 33 19.84 44.76 -12.95
CA ALA A 33 19.13 46.05 -12.83
C ALA A 33 17.90 45.95 -11.90
N THR A 34 17.82 46.90 -10.97
CA THR A 34 16.77 47.18 -9.97
C THR A 34 15.63 48.01 -10.56
N VAL A 35 14.36 47.73 -10.22
CA VAL A 35 13.34 48.74 -9.81
C VAL A 35 12.26 48.09 -8.91
N ALA A 36 11.92 48.81 -7.83
CA ALA A 36 10.86 48.65 -6.82
C ALA A 36 9.43 48.62 -7.42
N ALA A 37 8.30 48.38 -6.73
CA ALA A 37 7.89 48.22 -5.33
C ALA A 37 6.44 47.67 -5.29
N ALA A 38 6.00 47.33 -4.08
CA ALA A 38 4.62 47.34 -3.56
C ALA A 38 3.74 46.07 -3.71
N SER A 39 3.62 45.40 -2.56
CA SER A 39 2.35 45.06 -1.89
C SER A 39 1.36 44.16 -2.62
N ASN A 40 1.41 42.86 -2.28
CA ASN A 40 0.25 42.18 -1.70
C ASN A 40 0.71 40.93 -0.94
N ALA A 41 0.82 41.07 0.37
CA ALA A 41 0.89 39.97 1.31
C ALA A 41 -0.49 39.28 1.35
N GLY A 42 -0.75 38.42 0.36
CA GLY A 42 -1.79 37.41 0.43
C GLY A 42 -1.16 36.12 0.96
N ALA A 43 -1.28 35.87 2.26
CA ALA A 43 -0.95 34.57 2.84
C ALA A 43 -1.66 33.46 2.02
N PRO A 44 -0.99 32.37 1.62
CA PRO A 44 -1.72 31.23 1.10
C PRO A 44 -2.53 30.66 2.27
N THR A 45 -3.81 31.01 2.27
CA THR A 45 -4.83 30.37 3.09
C THR A 45 -4.69 28.88 2.84
N SER A 46 -4.52 28.11 3.91
CA SER A 46 -4.40 26.65 3.91
C SER A 46 -5.56 26.02 3.14
N ALA A 47 -5.39 25.89 1.83
CA ALA A 47 -6.32 25.20 0.97
C ALA A 47 -6.11 23.71 1.22
N LYS A 48 -7.00 23.18 2.07
CA LYS A 48 -7.61 21.85 1.98
C LYS A 48 -6.67 20.77 1.43
N ALA A 49 -6.13 19.96 2.34
CA ALA A 49 -5.38 18.74 2.08
C ALA A 49 -5.76 18.14 0.72
N ALA A 50 -4.88 18.34 -0.26
CA ALA A 50 -5.02 17.74 -1.57
C ALA A 50 -5.17 16.24 -1.36
N ALA A 51 -6.28 15.68 -1.84
CA ALA A 51 -6.47 14.25 -1.96
C ALA A 51 -5.23 13.72 -2.68
N THR A 52 -4.35 13.06 -1.93
CA THR A 52 -3.06 12.63 -2.43
C THR A 52 -3.35 11.62 -3.54
N ALA A 53 -2.91 11.92 -4.75
CA ALA A 53 -3.04 11.03 -5.89
C ALA A 53 -2.62 9.61 -5.46
N SER A 54 -3.42 8.61 -5.83
CA SER A 54 -3.19 7.21 -5.48
C SER A 54 -1.81 6.78 -5.95
N SER A 55 -0.84 6.74 -5.05
CA SER A 55 0.52 6.33 -5.36
C SER A 55 0.61 4.81 -5.26
N VAL A 56 0.79 4.13 -6.39
CA VAL A 56 1.22 2.73 -6.41
C VAL A 56 2.66 2.68 -5.89
N ARG A 57 2.92 1.91 -4.83
CA ARG A 57 4.27 1.68 -4.31
C ARG A 57 4.73 0.27 -4.65
N VAL A 58 5.89 0.13 -5.28
CA VAL A 58 6.54 -1.18 -5.47
C VAL A 58 7.50 -1.44 -4.32
N VAL A 59 7.51 -2.66 -3.78
CA VAL A 59 8.35 -3.06 -2.65
C VAL A 59 9.10 -4.36 -2.93
N ALA A 60 10.27 -4.52 -2.30
CA ALA A 60 10.96 -5.81 -2.30
C ALA A 60 10.23 -6.84 -1.41
N PRO A 61 10.40 -8.15 -1.66
CA PRO A 61 9.88 -9.17 -0.76
C PRO A 61 10.38 -8.96 0.68
N GLY A 62 9.46 -8.91 1.64
CA GLY A 62 9.75 -8.71 3.06
C GLY A 62 9.96 -7.25 3.48
N GLU A 63 10.02 -6.29 2.53
CA GLU A 63 10.13 -4.87 2.85
C GLU A 63 8.89 -4.38 3.61
N ARG A 64 9.12 -3.81 4.79
CA ARG A 64 8.05 -3.31 5.66
C ARG A 64 7.65 -1.89 5.30
N VAL A 65 6.36 -1.69 5.09
CA VAL A 65 5.73 -0.38 4.90
C VAL A 65 4.95 0.00 6.15
N GLN A 66 5.15 1.23 6.62
CA GLN A 66 4.29 1.84 7.63
C GLN A 66 2.93 2.18 6.99
N ALA A 67 1.92 1.34 7.20
CA ALA A 67 0.62 1.46 6.55
C ALA A 67 -0.34 2.40 7.30
N ALA A 68 -0.16 2.50 8.62
CA ALA A 68 -0.82 3.43 9.53
C ALA A 68 0.07 3.57 10.79
N PRO A 69 -0.18 4.50 11.73
CA PRO A 69 0.53 4.52 13.00
C PRO A 69 0.56 3.14 13.66
N LYS A 70 1.76 2.64 13.99
CA LYS A 70 2.03 1.31 14.57
C LYS A 70 1.50 0.09 13.78
N VAL A 71 1.11 0.27 12.52
CA VAL A 71 0.75 -0.82 11.61
C VAL A 71 1.84 -0.98 10.56
N GLN A 72 2.39 -2.19 10.48
CA GLN A 72 3.34 -2.56 9.44
C GLN A 72 2.68 -3.53 8.46
N LEU A 73 2.91 -3.34 7.16
CA LEU A 73 2.45 -4.22 6.09
C LEU A 73 3.63 -4.56 5.19
N TRP A 74 3.76 -5.82 4.79
CA TRP A 74 4.79 -6.25 3.84
C TRP A 74 4.25 -7.37 2.96
N LEU A 75 4.86 -7.52 1.78
CA LEU A 75 4.51 -8.57 0.84
C LEU A 75 5.62 -9.60 0.75
N THR A 76 5.24 -10.86 0.58
CA THR A 76 6.12 -11.92 0.11
C THR A 76 5.55 -12.50 -1.18
N LYS A 77 6.26 -13.40 -1.85
CA LYS A 77 5.71 -14.10 -3.03
C LYS A 77 4.38 -14.81 -2.72
N ASN A 78 4.19 -15.25 -1.48
CA ASN A 78 3.07 -16.10 -1.08
C ASN A 78 1.86 -15.32 -0.57
N GLY A 79 1.99 -14.02 -0.32
CA GLY A 79 0.85 -13.19 0.08
C GLY A 79 1.19 -11.95 0.89
N LYS A 80 0.13 -11.35 1.42
CA LYS A 80 0.17 -10.13 2.23
C LYS A 80 0.38 -10.48 3.69
N HIS A 81 1.30 -9.79 4.35
CA HIS A 81 1.46 -9.84 5.79
C HIS A 81 1.22 -8.47 6.43
N TRP A 82 0.84 -8.48 7.69
CA TRP A 82 0.75 -7.26 8.49
C TRP A 82 0.97 -7.52 9.98
N SER A 83 1.18 -6.45 10.72
CA SER A 83 1.22 -6.47 12.18
C SER A 83 0.57 -5.21 12.73
N THR A 84 -0.23 -5.39 13.77
CA THR A 84 -0.81 -4.33 14.59
C THR A 84 -0.22 -4.40 16.00
N PRO A 85 -0.46 -3.42 16.88
CA PRO A 85 0.01 -3.48 18.26
C PRO A 85 -0.48 -4.70 19.05
N ILE A 86 -1.62 -5.28 18.65
CA ILE A 86 -2.27 -6.39 19.37
C ILE A 86 -1.96 -7.74 18.70
N GLN A 87 -1.73 -7.74 17.38
CA GLN A 87 -1.52 -8.96 16.61
C GLN A 87 -0.32 -8.82 15.68
N ALA A 88 0.74 -9.57 15.98
CA ALA A 88 1.93 -9.63 15.15
C ALA A 88 1.82 -10.70 14.05
N ASN A 89 2.59 -10.51 12.97
CA ASN A 89 2.84 -11.49 11.91
C ASN A 89 1.60 -12.15 11.30
N GLN A 90 0.53 -11.38 11.14
CA GLN A 90 -0.67 -11.83 10.45
C GLN A 90 -0.38 -12.05 8.96
N PHE A 91 -1.13 -12.96 8.33
CA PHE A 91 -0.88 -13.40 6.96
C PHE A 91 -2.17 -13.70 6.21
N ARG A 92 -2.23 -13.24 4.96
CA ARG A 92 -3.25 -13.59 3.97
C ARG A 92 -2.54 -14.19 2.76
N SER A 93 -2.70 -15.50 2.60
CA SER A 93 -2.17 -16.25 1.46
C SER A 93 -2.88 -15.85 0.17
N VAL A 94 -2.13 -15.94 -0.93
CA VAL A 94 -2.66 -15.91 -2.30
C VAL A 94 -2.39 -17.20 -3.07
N VAL A 95 -1.83 -18.21 -2.39
CA VAL A 95 -1.39 -19.48 -3.00
C VAL A 95 -2.04 -20.71 -2.36
N ASP A 96 -2.90 -20.53 -1.37
CA ASP A 96 -3.56 -21.62 -0.64
C ASP A 96 -4.82 -22.16 -1.33
N GLY A 97 -5.21 -21.59 -2.47
CA GLY A 97 -6.41 -21.97 -3.21
C GLY A 97 -7.71 -21.32 -2.72
N ASN A 98 -7.66 -20.47 -1.69
CA ASN A 98 -8.85 -19.77 -1.19
C ASN A 98 -9.25 -18.55 -2.05
N LEU A 99 -8.45 -18.21 -3.06
CA LEU A 99 -8.70 -17.14 -4.02
C LEU A 99 -8.84 -17.75 -5.42
N ASP A 100 -9.92 -17.42 -6.12
CA ASP A 100 -10.04 -17.72 -7.54
C ASP A 100 -9.18 -16.72 -8.35
N MET A 101 -7.93 -17.10 -8.58
CA MET A 101 -6.96 -16.27 -9.32
C MET A 101 -7.26 -16.18 -10.83
N SER A 102 -8.26 -16.93 -11.33
CA SER A 102 -8.64 -16.90 -12.75
C SER A 102 -9.44 -15.66 -13.14
N GLN A 103 -10.04 -14.98 -12.15
CA GLN A 103 -10.84 -13.77 -12.34
C GLN A 103 -10.31 -12.61 -11.49
N PRO A 104 -10.45 -11.36 -11.95
CA PRO A 104 -10.17 -10.20 -11.13
C PRO A 104 -10.97 -10.21 -9.83
N GLY A 105 -10.30 -10.00 -8.70
CA GLY A 105 -10.94 -10.00 -7.39
C GLY A 105 -10.25 -9.09 -6.39
N VAL A 106 -10.96 -8.75 -5.32
CA VAL A 106 -10.46 -7.94 -4.21
C VAL A 106 -11.02 -8.45 -2.89
N SER A 107 -10.21 -8.38 -1.84
CA SER A 107 -10.58 -8.77 -0.49
C SER A 107 -10.51 -7.59 0.48
N LEU A 108 -11.15 -7.76 1.64
CA LEU A 108 -11.13 -6.83 2.75
C LEU A 108 -10.74 -7.55 4.05
N GLN A 109 -9.92 -6.89 4.86
CA GLN A 109 -9.75 -7.07 6.30
C GLN A 109 -9.95 -5.70 6.95
N SER A 110 -10.67 -5.67 8.07
CA SER A 110 -10.95 -4.46 8.84
C SER A 110 -10.62 -4.72 10.31
N GLU A 111 -9.69 -3.96 10.86
CA GLU A 111 -9.23 -4.13 12.24
C GLU A 111 -9.26 -2.79 12.98
N PRO A 112 -9.83 -2.72 14.19
CA PRO A 112 -9.69 -1.54 15.04
C PRO A 112 -8.25 -1.45 15.53
N VAL A 113 -7.59 -0.32 15.29
CA VAL A 113 -6.23 -0.04 15.75
C VAL A 113 -6.20 1.39 16.27
N GLU A 114 -5.90 1.61 17.54
CA GLU A 114 -5.64 2.94 18.12
C GLU A 114 -6.64 4.05 17.70
N GLY A 115 -7.94 3.82 17.94
CA GLY A 115 -8.97 4.83 17.71
C GLY A 115 -9.35 5.06 16.24
N ARG A 116 -8.99 4.13 15.34
CA ARG A 116 -9.37 4.11 13.92
C ARG A 116 -9.56 2.68 13.43
N TYR A 117 -10.09 2.52 12.23
CA TYR A 117 -10.03 1.26 11.52
C TYR A 117 -8.86 1.25 10.54
N PHE A 118 -8.05 0.21 10.61
CA PHE A 118 -7.14 -0.17 9.54
C PHE A 118 -7.87 -1.08 8.57
N LEU A 119 -7.95 -0.64 7.31
CA LEU A 119 -8.57 -1.39 6.22
C LEU A 119 -7.45 -1.87 5.30
N SER A 120 -7.45 -3.14 4.94
CA SER A 120 -6.46 -3.66 3.99
C SER A 120 -6.96 -4.89 3.26
N GLY A 121 -6.31 -5.25 2.18
CA GLY A 121 -6.68 -6.43 1.43
C GLY A 121 -5.67 -6.76 0.35
N VAL A 122 -5.95 -7.85 -0.36
CA VAL A 122 -5.29 -8.19 -1.63
C VAL A 122 -6.26 -8.00 -2.78
N TYR A 123 -5.73 -7.61 -3.93
CA TYR A 123 -6.41 -7.73 -5.23
C TYR A 123 -5.56 -8.62 -6.13
N TYR A 124 -6.21 -9.30 -7.07
CA TYR A 124 -5.61 -10.30 -7.92
C TYR A 124 -6.35 -10.38 -9.25
N GLY A 125 -5.73 -11.08 -10.21
CA GLY A 125 -6.26 -11.23 -11.57
C GLY A 125 -5.70 -10.19 -12.54
N LYS A 126 -6.23 -10.16 -13.76
CA LYS A 126 -5.75 -9.26 -14.83
C LYS A 126 -6.16 -7.81 -14.56
N GLY A 127 -5.27 -6.87 -14.89
CA GLY A 127 -5.54 -5.43 -14.84
C GLY A 127 -4.44 -4.65 -14.09
N ASP A 128 -4.18 -3.43 -14.55
CA ASP A 128 -3.16 -2.55 -13.98
C ASP A 128 -3.77 -1.65 -12.89
N ALA A 129 -3.84 -2.17 -11.67
CA ALA A 129 -4.43 -1.45 -10.55
C ALA A 129 -3.62 -0.19 -10.19
N ALA A 130 -4.33 0.95 -10.11
CA ALA A 130 -3.76 2.26 -9.82
C ALA A 130 -4.35 2.89 -8.56
N SER A 131 -5.61 2.60 -8.23
CA SER A 131 -6.26 3.11 -7.01
C SER A 131 -7.25 2.11 -6.43
N VAL A 132 -7.57 2.29 -5.15
CA VAL A 132 -8.67 1.59 -4.48
C VAL A 132 -9.62 2.63 -3.91
N LYS A 133 -10.92 2.51 -4.20
CA LYS A 133 -11.98 3.28 -3.55
C LYS A 133 -12.69 2.40 -2.55
N VAL A 134 -12.84 2.90 -1.33
CA VAL A 134 -13.56 2.21 -0.26
C VAL A 134 -14.71 3.10 0.16
N VAL A 135 -15.93 2.62 -0.02
CA VAL A 135 -17.14 3.34 0.40
C VAL A 135 -17.50 2.90 1.81
N THR A 136 -17.60 3.85 2.73
CA THR A 136 -17.99 3.62 4.12
C THR A 136 -19.20 4.47 4.52
N ASP A 137 -19.76 4.21 5.70
CA ASP A 137 -20.84 4.99 6.34
C ASP A 137 -20.52 6.50 6.47
N LYS A 138 -19.24 6.83 6.67
CA LYS A 138 -18.71 8.19 6.80
C LYS A 138 -18.25 8.81 5.48
N GLY A 139 -18.38 8.09 4.36
CA GLY A 139 -17.99 8.55 3.03
C GLY A 139 -16.95 7.67 2.36
N THR A 140 -16.37 8.17 1.27
CA THR A 140 -15.39 7.41 0.49
C THR A 140 -13.97 7.72 0.94
N VAL A 141 -13.17 6.68 1.17
CA VAL A 141 -11.73 6.80 1.40
C VAL A 141 -10.95 6.18 0.25
N THR A 142 -9.86 6.82 -0.14
CA THR A 142 -8.94 6.31 -1.17
C THR A 142 -7.87 5.45 -0.51
N GLY A 143 -7.79 4.19 -0.92
CA GLY A 143 -6.73 3.27 -0.54
C GLY A 143 -5.45 3.49 -1.34
N ARG A 144 -4.34 3.11 -0.72
CA ARG A 144 -3.00 3.06 -1.30
C ARG A 144 -2.71 1.66 -1.78
N ILE A 145 -2.03 1.54 -2.91
CA ILE A 145 -1.66 0.27 -3.51
C ILE A 145 -0.19 -0.04 -3.23
N ILE A 146 0.09 -1.30 -2.90
CA ILE A 146 1.44 -1.88 -2.81
C ILE A 146 1.54 -3.07 -3.75
N HIS A 147 2.55 -3.05 -4.61
CA HIS A 147 2.96 -4.15 -5.46
C HIS A 147 4.25 -4.78 -4.96
N LEU A 148 4.35 -6.10 -5.09
CA LEU A 148 5.63 -6.79 -5.00
C LEU A 148 6.40 -6.59 -6.33
N ALA A 149 7.71 -6.33 -6.25
CA ALA A 149 8.55 -6.31 -7.43
C ALA A 149 8.46 -7.64 -8.22
N GLY A 150 8.46 -7.56 -9.56
CA GLY A 150 8.41 -8.73 -10.44
C GLY A 150 7.00 -9.16 -10.93
N GLN A 151 5.98 -8.31 -10.74
CA GLN A 151 4.62 -8.48 -11.29
C GLN A 151 3.98 -9.86 -11.06
N PRO A 152 3.61 -10.21 -9.81
CA PRO A 152 3.11 -11.54 -9.48
C PRO A 152 1.63 -11.79 -9.86
N GLY A 153 0.96 -10.88 -10.57
CA GLY A 153 -0.47 -10.97 -10.90
C GLY A 153 -1.42 -10.67 -9.73
N TRP A 154 -0.90 -10.07 -8.66
CA TRP A 154 -1.65 -9.59 -7.50
C TRP A 154 -0.92 -8.45 -6.81
N GLY A 155 -1.63 -7.72 -5.95
CA GLY A 155 -1.06 -6.71 -5.07
C GLY A 155 -1.87 -6.57 -3.79
N ALA A 156 -1.39 -5.72 -2.88
CA ALA A 156 -2.12 -5.37 -1.68
C ALA A 156 -2.58 -3.92 -1.72
N TRP A 157 -3.56 -3.62 -0.90
CA TRP A 157 -4.02 -2.27 -0.68
C TRP A 157 -4.26 -2.02 0.82
N TYR A 158 -4.20 -0.76 1.22
CA TYR A 158 -4.56 -0.35 2.58
C TYR A 158 -5.11 1.07 2.62
N ALA A 159 -5.93 1.34 3.65
CA ALA A 159 -6.49 2.63 3.98
C ALA A 159 -6.72 2.72 5.49
N THR A 160 -7.03 3.92 5.97
CA THR A 160 -7.55 4.12 7.32
C THR A 160 -8.87 4.85 7.26
N SER A 161 -9.80 4.51 8.13
CA SER A 161 -11.06 5.23 8.32
C SER A 161 -11.25 5.62 9.78
N ALA A 162 -12.08 6.63 10.03
CA ALA A 162 -12.55 6.92 11.37
C ALA A 162 -13.31 5.71 11.96
N LEU A 163 -13.47 5.70 13.28
CA LEU A 163 -14.34 4.71 13.92
C LEU A 163 -15.80 4.92 13.45
N PRO A 164 -16.50 3.84 13.07
CA PRO A 164 -17.92 3.90 12.75
C PRO A 164 -18.71 4.28 14.01
N THR A 165 -19.80 5.03 13.80
CA THR A 165 -20.72 5.42 14.89
C THR A 165 -21.95 4.52 14.94
N GLY A 166 -22.11 3.62 13.97
CA GLY A 166 -23.22 2.68 13.89
C GLY A 166 -23.09 1.48 14.84
N PRO A 167 -24.21 0.77 15.10
CA PRO A 167 -24.21 -0.41 15.95
C PRO A 167 -23.30 -1.51 15.39
N LYS A 168 -22.80 -2.35 16.29
CA LYS A 168 -22.13 -3.60 15.90
C LYS A 168 -23.17 -4.58 15.37
N SER A 169 -22.76 -5.39 14.40
CA SER A 169 -23.50 -6.57 13.95
C SER A 169 -23.58 -7.62 15.07
N LYS A 170 -24.40 -8.65 14.86
CA LYS A 170 -24.58 -9.76 15.81
C LYS A 170 -23.25 -10.47 16.14
N ASP A 171 -22.29 -10.44 15.22
CA ASP A 171 -20.96 -11.03 15.39
C ASP A 171 -19.94 -10.06 16.03
N GLY A 172 -20.40 -8.93 16.56
CA GLY A 172 -19.57 -7.93 17.24
C GLY A 172 -18.71 -7.07 16.30
N LYS A 173 -18.89 -7.18 14.98
CA LYS A 173 -18.16 -6.40 13.97
C LYS A 173 -18.96 -5.18 13.55
N HIS A 174 -18.31 -4.09 13.16
CA HIS A 174 -19.03 -2.97 12.55
C HIS A 174 -19.18 -3.21 11.04
N ASN A 175 -20.42 -3.25 10.55
CA ASN A 175 -20.73 -3.33 9.12
C ASN A 175 -20.79 -1.91 8.55
N PHE A 176 -19.62 -1.28 8.41
CA PHE A 176 -19.54 0.13 8.02
C PHE A 176 -18.89 0.34 6.65
N VAL A 177 -18.29 -0.69 6.07
CA VAL A 177 -17.75 -0.67 4.71
C VAL A 177 -18.78 -1.29 3.78
N HIS A 178 -19.19 -0.55 2.75
CA HIS A 178 -20.21 -0.95 1.79
C HIS A 178 -19.62 -1.52 0.50
N SER A 179 -18.47 -1.00 0.07
CA SER A 179 -17.76 -1.57 -1.07
C SER A 179 -16.28 -1.25 -1.09
N VAL A 180 -15.52 -2.11 -1.78
CA VAL A 180 -14.13 -1.90 -2.15
C VAL A 180 -14.02 -2.08 -3.66
N THR A 181 -13.55 -1.06 -4.36
CA THR A 181 -13.39 -1.07 -5.82
C THR A 181 -11.95 -0.79 -6.18
N VAL A 182 -11.33 -1.71 -6.92
CA VAL A 182 -10.00 -1.53 -7.52
C VAL A 182 -10.17 -0.90 -8.90
N GLN A 183 -9.41 0.15 -9.19
CA GLN A 183 -9.51 0.88 -10.45
C GLN A 183 -8.16 1.00 -11.15
N ASP A 184 -8.20 1.04 -12.49
CA ASP A 184 -7.04 1.38 -13.32
C ASP A 184 -6.74 2.89 -13.29
N THR A 185 -5.73 3.32 -14.05
CA THR A 185 -5.34 4.75 -14.15
C THR A 185 -6.38 5.63 -14.83
N ALA A 186 -7.25 5.05 -15.68
CA ALA A 186 -8.37 5.74 -16.32
C ALA A 186 -9.62 5.80 -15.42
N GLY A 187 -9.60 5.11 -14.27
CA GLY A 187 -10.72 5.03 -13.34
C GLY A 187 -11.71 3.91 -13.65
N HIS A 188 -11.41 3.02 -14.61
CA HIS A 188 -12.25 1.85 -14.88
C HIS A 188 -12.12 0.84 -13.75
N THR A 189 -13.23 0.15 -13.46
CA THR A 189 -13.27 -0.90 -12.45
C THR A 189 -12.56 -2.16 -12.95
N ILE A 190 -11.58 -2.62 -12.17
CA ILE A 190 -10.93 -3.92 -12.35
C ILE A 190 -11.67 -5.00 -11.55
N ALA A 191 -11.96 -4.70 -10.28
CA ALA A 191 -12.64 -5.62 -9.38
C ALA A 191 -13.44 -4.85 -8.33
N THR A 192 -14.58 -5.40 -7.91
CA THR A 192 -15.42 -4.84 -6.85
C THR A 192 -15.82 -5.92 -5.86
N LEU A 193 -15.69 -5.61 -4.57
CA LEU A 193 -16.32 -6.33 -3.48
C LEU A 193 -17.44 -5.46 -2.92
N THR A 194 -18.67 -5.95 -2.97
CA THR A 194 -19.83 -5.31 -2.33
C THR A 194 -20.13 -6.02 -1.02
N LEU A 195 -20.46 -5.24 0.01
CA LEU A 195 -20.74 -5.70 1.37
C LEU A 195 -22.14 -5.24 1.77
N PRO A 196 -22.83 -6.03 2.62
CA PRO A 196 -24.18 -5.72 3.08
C PRO A 196 -24.25 -4.47 3.97
#